data_AF-A0A4S1ZGJ7-F1
#
_entry.id   AF-A0A4S1ZGJ7-F1
#
_cell.length_a   1.000
_cell.length_b   1.000
_cell.length_c   1.000
_cell.angle_alpha   90.00
_cell.angle_beta   90.00
_cell.angle_gamma   90.00
#
_symmetry.space_group_name_H-M   'P 1'
#
loop_
_entity.id
_entity.type
_entity.pdbx_description
1 polymer ?
#
loop_
_entity_poly.entity_id
_entity_poly.type
_entity_poly.pdbx_seq_one_letter_code
_entity_poly.pdbx_strand_id
1 'polypeptide(L)'
;MIEAYSKGIMSMNLAEYVSRHRSVLMALAIAFVVIYHYKCWVGGFPWYIGMVLQWGFIGVDIFFLLSGFGLTYSFQKNSISRFYKNRLIKILPCYLLMGAILVLHMFALGKELTGGEVLWMYSTLDYTFSHGGVDWYVSAIQQLYLLFPILYYLVKWLRSWSCFLIVILVCTITWNYSLHWSHLAMLQRLPMFICGIYLAMYRGCIRQHLYIVFFYLLFFIGMLFCRHIISVNFLLTTLITPFFICLLSLTNDISEKLKINSCFTGLYDKMGGGIGQQYFTYILWNKLSLVVL
;
A
#
# COMPACT_ATOMS: atom_id res chain seq x y z
N MET A 1 2.12 28.76 28.99
CA MET A 1 2.69 27.42 28.71
C MET A 1 1.67 26.44 28.14
N ILE A 2 0.47 26.28 28.72
CA ILE A 2 -0.58 25.39 28.18
C ILE A 2 -1.09 25.84 26.80
N GLU A 3 -1.14 27.13 26.50
CA GLU A 3 -1.46 27.64 25.14
C GLU A 3 -0.34 27.46 24.12
N ALA A 4 0.93 27.45 24.55
CA ALA A 4 2.05 27.11 23.68
C ALA A 4 2.13 25.59 23.46
N TYR A 5 1.74 24.81 24.46
CA TYR A 5 1.56 23.35 24.37
C TYR A 5 0.33 22.99 23.51
N SER A 6 -0.78 23.74 23.58
CA SER A 6 -1.94 23.53 22.72
C SER A 6 -1.68 23.98 21.29
N LYS A 7 -0.87 25.04 21.07
CA LYS A 7 -0.34 25.44 19.75
C LYS A 7 0.73 24.50 19.21
N GLY A 8 1.47 23.80 20.06
CA GLY A 8 2.46 22.79 19.67
C GLY A 8 1.84 21.41 19.38
N ILE A 9 0.77 21.05 20.10
CA ILE A 9 0.00 19.81 19.90
C ILE A 9 -1.02 19.95 18.76
N MET A 10 -1.49 21.17 18.48
CA MET A 10 -2.23 21.47 17.26
C MET A 10 -1.30 21.61 16.05
N SER A 11 -1.50 20.74 15.08
CA SER A 11 -1.26 20.96 13.65
C SER A 11 0.01 20.40 13.00
N MET A 12 0.48 19.22 13.42
CA MET A 12 0.96 18.30 12.37
C MET A 12 -0.25 17.77 11.59
N ASN A 13 -0.64 18.59 10.62
CA ASN A 13 -1.52 18.25 9.53
C ASN A 13 -1.10 16.87 8.97
N LEU A 14 -1.99 15.88 9.03
CA LEU A 14 -1.72 14.51 8.56
C LEU A 14 -1.11 14.48 7.15
N ALA A 15 -1.59 15.34 6.26
CA ALA A 15 -1.06 15.47 4.90
C ALA A 15 0.35 16.10 4.86
N GLU A 16 0.66 17.02 5.78
CA GLU A 16 2.01 17.57 5.98
C GLU A 16 2.97 16.50 6.45
N TYR A 17 2.56 15.70 7.43
CA TYR A 17 3.36 14.60 7.96
C TYR A 17 3.71 13.59 6.88
N VAL A 18 2.70 13.13 6.13
CA VAL A 18 2.86 12.19 5.01
C VAL A 18 3.80 12.77 3.94
N SER A 19 3.69 14.06 3.64
CA SER A 19 4.54 14.73 2.66
C SER A 19 6.01 14.78 3.11
N ARG A 20 6.28 15.19 4.34
CA ARG A 20 7.63 15.34 4.89
C ARG A 20 8.32 14.00 5.14
N HIS A 21 7.57 13.00 5.61
CA HIS A 21 8.12 11.72 6.07
C HIS A 21 7.91 10.58 5.06
N ARG A 22 7.63 10.90 3.80
CA ARG A 22 7.34 9.90 2.75
C ARG A 22 8.37 8.77 2.69
N SER A 23 9.67 9.09 2.71
CA SER A 23 10.73 8.07 2.65
C SER A 23 10.78 7.19 3.90
N VAL A 24 10.55 7.77 5.08
CA VAL A 24 10.48 7.02 6.35
C VAL A 24 9.27 6.09 6.36
N LEU A 25 8.10 6.59 5.94
CA LEU A 25 6.88 5.77 5.81
C LEU A 25 7.08 4.64 4.80
N MET A 26 7.81 4.87 3.70
CA MET A 26 8.19 3.81 2.76
C MET A 26 9.12 2.78 3.40
N ALA A 27 10.15 3.20 4.15
CA ALA A 27 11.05 2.30 4.84
C ALA A 27 10.31 1.41 5.85
N LEU A 28 9.43 2.01 6.65
CA LEU A 28 8.56 1.31 7.60
C LEU A 28 7.64 0.32 6.89
N ALA A 29 7.02 0.73 5.79
CA ALA A 29 6.17 -0.14 4.99
C ALA A 29 6.94 -1.37 4.43
N ILE A 30 8.15 -1.17 3.92
CA ILE A 30 9.03 -2.26 3.46
C ILE A 30 9.32 -3.20 4.63
N ALA A 31 9.74 -2.68 5.78
CA ALA A 31 10.05 -3.48 6.96
C ALA A 31 8.85 -4.33 7.40
N PHE A 32 7.65 -3.74 7.48
CA PHE A 32 6.43 -4.47 7.84
C PHE A 32 6.11 -5.60 6.86
N VAL A 33 6.23 -5.36 5.55
CA VAL A 33 5.99 -6.38 4.53
C VAL A 33 7.01 -7.52 4.63
N VAL A 34 8.30 -7.20 4.79
CA VAL A 34 9.35 -8.21 4.93
C VAL A 34 9.14 -9.06 6.19
N ILE A 35 8.83 -8.42 7.33
CA ILE A 35 8.56 -9.10 8.59
C ILE A 35 7.35 -10.03 8.48
N TYR A 36 6.28 -9.58 7.83
CA TYR A 36 5.09 -10.40 7.59
C TYR A 36 5.42 -11.65 6.78
N HIS A 37 6.15 -11.51 5.68
CA HIS A 37 6.54 -12.65 4.86
C HIS A 37 7.50 -13.59 5.59
N TYR A 38 8.46 -13.05 6.34
CA TYR A 38 9.34 -13.85 7.20
C TYR A 38 8.55 -14.70 8.19
N LYS A 39 7.52 -14.13 8.83
CA LYS A 39 6.62 -14.89 9.69
C LYS A 39 5.88 -16.00 8.94
N CYS A 40 5.41 -15.73 7.73
CA CYS A 40 4.72 -16.73 6.90
C CYS A 40 5.64 -17.88 6.48
N TRP A 41 6.93 -17.62 6.29
CA TRP A 41 7.90 -18.64 5.89
C TRP A 41 8.43 -19.46 7.05
N VAL A 42 8.91 -18.82 8.11
CA VAL A 42 9.59 -19.51 9.21
C VAL A 42 8.58 -20.19 10.14
N GLY A 43 7.40 -19.59 10.35
CA GLY A 43 6.43 -20.11 11.30
C GLY A 43 7.00 -20.22 12.73
N GLY A 44 6.37 -21.04 13.58
CA GLY A 44 6.93 -21.41 14.89
C GLY A 44 6.99 -20.32 15.96
N PHE A 45 6.50 -19.11 15.68
CA PHE A 45 6.47 -18.03 16.68
C PHE A 45 5.44 -18.32 17.78
N PRO A 46 5.75 -17.97 19.04
CA PRO A 46 4.74 -17.94 20.10
C PRO A 46 3.50 -17.14 19.66
N TRP A 47 2.32 -17.59 20.08
CA TRP A 47 1.04 -17.05 19.58
C TRP A 47 0.96 -15.52 19.68
N TYR A 48 1.45 -14.92 20.76
CA TYR A 48 1.44 -13.48 20.97
C TYR A 48 2.37 -12.73 20.00
N ILE A 49 3.52 -13.31 19.64
CA ILE A 49 4.43 -12.74 18.63
C ILE A 49 3.78 -12.88 17.25
N GLY A 50 3.30 -14.08 16.90
CA GLY A 50 2.61 -14.34 15.64
C GLY A 50 1.42 -13.41 15.41
N MET A 51 0.67 -13.09 16.48
CA MET A 51 -0.45 -12.14 16.46
C MET A 51 -0.06 -10.70 16.16
N VAL A 52 1.17 -10.28 16.47
CA VAL A 52 1.68 -8.94 16.12
C VAL A 52 2.22 -8.96 14.70
N LEU A 53 3.05 -9.94 14.36
CA LEU A 53 3.71 -10.04 13.05
C LEU A 53 2.71 -10.20 11.89
N GLN A 54 1.55 -10.82 12.14
CA GLN A 54 0.50 -10.95 11.13
C GLN A 54 0.01 -9.60 10.61
N TRP A 55 0.11 -8.51 11.39
CA TRP A 55 -0.33 -7.18 10.95
C TRP A 55 0.68 -6.49 10.02
N GLY A 56 1.85 -7.09 9.75
CA GLY A 56 2.87 -6.49 8.89
C GLY A 56 2.42 -6.26 7.44
N PHE A 57 1.33 -6.88 6.98
CA PHE A 57 0.74 -6.52 5.68
C PHE A 57 0.13 -5.11 5.63
N ILE A 58 0.03 -4.40 6.77
CA ILE A 58 -0.29 -2.96 6.83
C ILE A 58 0.70 -2.10 6.03
N GLY A 59 1.93 -2.57 5.81
CA GLY A 59 2.88 -1.88 4.94
C GLY A 59 2.35 -1.70 3.52
N VAL A 60 1.53 -2.63 3.04
CA VAL A 60 0.88 -2.52 1.72
C VAL A 60 -0.11 -1.35 1.69
N ASP A 61 -0.91 -1.19 2.75
CA ASP A 61 -1.85 -0.08 2.92
C ASP A 61 -1.15 1.29 2.89
N ILE A 62 0.01 1.38 3.55
CA ILE A 62 0.87 2.58 3.51
C ILE A 62 1.36 2.83 2.07
N PHE A 63 1.75 1.80 1.31
CA PHE A 63 2.13 2.00 -0.09
C PHE A 63 1.00 2.48 -0.98
N PHE A 64 -0.23 1.97 -0.80
CA PHE A 64 -1.40 2.47 -1.55
C PHE A 64 -1.67 3.95 -1.21
N LEU A 65 -1.63 4.33 0.07
CA LEU A 65 -1.74 5.73 0.49
C LEU A 65 -0.68 6.62 -0.17
N LEU A 66 0.60 6.25 -0.04
CA LEU A 66 1.72 7.02 -0.57
C LEU A 66 1.72 7.06 -2.10
N SER A 67 1.18 6.03 -2.75
CA SER A 67 1.00 6.00 -4.20
C SER A 67 -0.06 7.02 -4.62
N GLY A 68 -1.27 6.97 -4.05
CA GLY A 68 -2.32 7.95 -4.32
C GLY A 68 -1.85 9.39 -4.06
N PHE A 69 -1.16 9.62 -2.94
CA PHE A 69 -0.60 10.91 -2.56
C PHE A 69 0.45 11.43 -3.57
N GLY A 70 1.44 10.59 -3.92
CA GLY A 70 2.52 10.98 -4.83
C GLY A 70 2.07 11.15 -6.28
N LEU A 71 1.10 10.37 -6.73
CA LEU A 71 0.54 10.46 -8.08
C LEU A 71 -0.22 11.78 -8.28
N THR A 72 -0.93 12.27 -7.26
CA THR A 72 -1.64 13.57 -7.31
C THR A 72 -0.70 14.70 -7.71
N TYR A 73 0.47 14.82 -7.04
CA TYR A 73 1.45 15.85 -7.40
C TYR A 73 2.04 15.66 -8.79
N SER A 74 2.27 14.41 -9.20
CA SER A 74 2.77 14.13 -10.54
C SER A 74 1.75 14.47 -11.61
N PHE A 75 0.47 14.17 -11.38
CA PHE A 75 -0.61 14.40 -12.33
C PHE A 75 -0.89 15.90 -12.49
N GLN A 76 -0.88 16.66 -11.40
CA GLN A 76 -1.05 18.12 -11.43
C GLN A 76 0.05 18.85 -12.22
N LYS A 77 1.26 18.29 -12.29
CA LYS A 77 2.42 18.91 -12.94
C LYS A 77 2.65 18.47 -14.39
N ASN A 78 1.87 17.52 -14.91
CA ASN A 78 2.15 16.90 -16.20
C ASN A 78 0.88 16.71 -17.03
N SER A 79 1.00 16.79 -18.36
CA SER A 79 -0.04 16.30 -19.27
C SER A 79 -0.31 14.81 -19.03
N ILE A 80 -1.50 14.31 -19.36
CA ILE A 80 -1.89 12.89 -19.21
C ILE A 80 -0.86 11.95 -19.86
N SER A 81 -0.40 12.25 -21.08
CA SER A 81 0.63 11.43 -21.77
C SER A 81 1.95 11.38 -21.00
N ARG A 82 2.47 12.54 -20.59
CA ARG A 82 3.70 12.63 -19.77
C ARG A 82 3.53 11.96 -18.40
N PHE A 83 2.36 12.04 -17.78
CA PHE A 83 2.06 11.32 -16.55
C PHE A 83 2.25 9.81 -16.74
N TYR A 84 1.60 9.21 -17.75
CA TYR A 84 1.74 7.77 -18.01
C TYR A 84 3.16 7.37 -18.38
N LYS A 85 3.85 8.15 -19.23
CA LYS A 85 5.25 7.90 -19.58
C LYS A 85 6.14 7.84 -18.34
N ASN A 86 6.01 8.80 -17.42
CA ASN A 86 6.77 8.84 -16.18
C ASN A 86 6.48 7.63 -15.26
N ARG A 87 5.25 7.09 -15.30
CA ARG A 87 4.90 5.88 -14.55
C ARG A 87 5.50 4.63 -15.16
N LEU A 88 5.39 4.47 -16.47
CA LEU A 88 5.94 3.34 -17.20
C LEU A 88 7.45 3.24 -17.01
N ILE A 89 8.19 4.33 -17.23
CA ILE A 89 9.66 4.34 -17.07
C ILE A 89 10.09 3.95 -15.66
N LYS A 90 9.30 4.29 -14.64
CA LYS A 90 9.62 3.99 -13.24
C LYS A 90 9.35 2.54 -12.84
N ILE A 91 8.31 1.91 -13.38
CA ILE A 91 7.83 0.59 -12.93
C ILE A 91 8.33 -0.51 -13.86
N LEU A 92 8.34 -0.25 -15.16
CA LEU A 92 8.55 -1.25 -16.19
C LEU A 92 9.92 -1.96 -16.07
N PRO A 93 11.05 -1.30 -15.79
CA PRO A 93 12.34 -1.99 -15.69
C PRO A 93 12.34 -3.08 -14.61
N CYS A 94 11.84 -2.76 -13.41
CA CYS A 94 11.78 -3.71 -12.32
C CYS A 94 10.72 -4.79 -12.55
N TYR A 95 9.57 -4.46 -13.13
CA TYR A 95 8.53 -5.43 -13.48
C TYR A 95 8.97 -6.43 -14.55
N LEU A 96 9.69 -5.97 -15.59
CA LEU A 96 10.26 -6.83 -16.61
C LEU A 96 11.32 -7.75 -16.03
N LEU A 97 12.21 -7.23 -15.18
CA LEU A 97 13.22 -8.05 -14.51
C LEU A 97 12.59 -9.12 -13.61
N MET A 98 11.57 -8.73 -12.85
CA MET A 98 10.78 -9.62 -11.99
C MET A 98 10.17 -10.79 -12.77
N GLY A 99 9.45 -10.46 -13.84
CA GLY A 99 8.83 -11.48 -14.68
C GLY A 99 9.88 -12.33 -15.38
N ALA A 100 11.03 -11.77 -15.76
CA ALA A 100 12.06 -12.51 -16.48
C ALA A 100 12.63 -13.61 -15.58
N ILE A 101 12.92 -13.28 -14.32
CA ILE A 101 13.38 -14.28 -13.37
C ILE A 101 12.28 -15.32 -13.11
N LEU A 102 10.98 -14.94 -13.12
CA LEU A 102 9.87 -15.86 -12.88
C LEU A 102 9.75 -16.86 -14.03
N VAL A 103 9.81 -16.39 -15.26
CA VAL A 103 9.82 -17.22 -16.47
C VAL A 103 11.02 -18.17 -16.46
N LEU A 104 12.22 -17.66 -16.16
CA LEU A 104 13.43 -18.48 -16.07
C LEU A 104 13.30 -19.56 -14.98
N HIS A 105 12.71 -19.23 -13.84
CA HIS A 105 12.44 -20.20 -12.79
C HIS A 105 11.44 -21.27 -13.22
N MET A 106 10.36 -20.89 -13.93
CA MET A 106 9.39 -21.85 -14.48
C MET A 106 10.04 -22.80 -15.50
N PHE A 107 10.92 -22.29 -16.36
CA PHE A 107 11.71 -23.12 -17.28
C PHE A 107 12.65 -24.07 -16.52
N ALA A 108 13.30 -23.60 -15.45
CA ALA A 108 14.16 -24.44 -14.62
C ALA A 108 13.40 -25.58 -13.92
N LEU A 109 12.10 -25.39 -13.65
CA LEU A 109 11.19 -26.43 -13.13
C LEU A 109 10.59 -27.32 -14.23
N GLY A 110 11.03 -27.19 -15.49
CA GLY A 110 10.58 -28.01 -16.61
C GLY A 110 9.23 -27.60 -17.20
N LYS A 111 8.69 -26.42 -16.88
CA LYS A 111 7.49 -25.92 -17.56
C LYS A 111 7.83 -25.45 -18.97
N GLU A 112 7.03 -25.85 -19.95
CA GLU A 112 7.08 -25.29 -21.29
C GLU A 112 6.07 -24.13 -21.38
N LEU A 113 6.53 -22.95 -21.81
CA LEU A 113 5.68 -21.76 -21.98
C LEU A 113 5.81 -21.25 -23.41
N THR A 114 4.68 -21.03 -24.05
CA THR A 114 4.59 -20.32 -25.32
C THR A 114 4.85 -18.83 -25.13
N GLY A 115 5.27 -18.15 -26.20
CA GLY A 115 5.41 -16.69 -26.17
C GLY A 115 4.11 -15.95 -25.82
N GLY A 116 2.96 -16.52 -26.20
CA GLY A 116 1.64 -15.98 -25.86
C GLY A 116 1.34 -16.05 -24.35
N GLU A 117 1.68 -17.15 -23.69
CA GLU A 117 1.51 -17.29 -22.22
C GLU A 117 2.42 -16.33 -21.45
N VAL A 118 3.66 -16.15 -21.92
CA VAL A 118 4.56 -15.16 -21.34
C VAL A 118 3.97 -13.75 -21.47
N LEU A 119 3.50 -13.36 -22.67
CA LEU A 119 2.86 -12.05 -22.88
C LEU A 119 1.61 -11.88 -22.01
N TRP A 120 0.80 -12.93 -21.87
CA TRP A 120 -0.39 -12.92 -21.01
C TRP A 120 -0.02 -12.64 -19.56
N MET A 121 1.02 -13.29 -19.04
CA MET A 121 1.53 -13.09 -17.68
C MET A 121 1.98 -11.65 -17.41
N TYR A 122 2.61 -10.99 -18.40
CA TYR A 122 3.06 -9.60 -18.30
C TYR A 122 1.96 -8.55 -18.53
N SER A 123 0.83 -8.95 -19.11
CA SER A 123 -0.23 -8.02 -19.52
C SER A 123 -1.06 -7.47 -18.36
N THR A 124 -0.88 -7.99 -17.15
CA THR A 124 -1.79 -7.86 -15.98
C THR A 124 -3.18 -8.48 -16.18
N LEU A 125 -3.51 -8.99 -17.38
CA LEU A 125 -4.77 -9.68 -17.64
C LEU A 125 -4.81 -11.06 -16.99
N ASP A 126 -3.67 -11.73 -16.89
CA ASP A 126 -3.53 -12.99 -16.14
C ASP A 126 -3.90 -12.81 -14.66
N TYR A 127 -3.49 -11.71 -14.04
CA TYR A 127 -3.96 -11.33 -12.70
C TYR A 127 -5.49 -11.13 -12.68
N THR A 128 -6.03 -10.39 -13.64
CA THR A 128 -7.47 -10.04 -13.70
C THR A 128 -8.40 -11.24 -13.88
N PHE A 129 -8.06 -12.15 -14.78
CA PHE A 129 -8.99 -13.20 -15.23
C PHE A 129 -8.61 -14.59 -14.72
N SER A 130 -7.35 -14.79 -14.37
CA SER A 130 -6.82 -16.11 -14.02
C SER A 130 -6.12 -16.12 -12.65
N HIS A 131 -6.12 -14.97 -11.96
CA HIS A 131 -5.48 -14.77 -10.66
C HIS A 131 -3.96 -15.03 -10.66
N GLY A 132 -3.36 -15.07 -11.85
CA GLY A 132 -1.94 -15.30 -12.10
C GLY A 132 -1.16 -13.99 -12.28
N GLY A 133 -0.25 -13.98 -13.24
CA GLY A 133 0.63 -12.87 -13.56
C GLY A 133 1.94 -12.91 -12.76
N VAL A 134 2.81 -11.95 -13.08
CA VAL A 134 4.14 -11.84 -12.46
C VAL A 134 4.07 -11.62 -10.94
N ASP A 135 3.18 -10.73 -10.51
CA ASP A 135 2.93 -10.44 -9.11
C ASP A 135 1.57 -9.73 -8.98
N TRP A 136 0.81 -10.08 -7.95
CA TRP A 136 -0.53 -9.53 -7.74
C TRP A 136 -0.46 -8.04 -7.38
N TYR A 137 0.51 -7.61 -6.57
CA TYR A 137 0.60 -6.23 -6.10
C TYR A 137 1.04 -5.31 -7.23
N VAL A 138 2.04 -5.71 -8.02
CA VAL A 138 2.49 -4.92 -9.17
C VAL A 138 1.38 -4.82 -10.23
N SER A 139 0.65 -5.91 -10.49
CA SER A 139 -0.49 -5.88 -11.40
C SER A 139 -1.60 -4.95 -10.89
N ALA A 140 -1.98 -5.07 -9.62
CA ALA A 140 -2.99 -4.22 -8.99
C ALA A 140 -2.62 -2.73 -9.02
N ILE A 141 -1.37 -2.38 -8.68
CA ILE A 141 -0.95 -0.98 -8.63
C ILE A 141 -0.84 -0.37 -10.03
N GLN A 142 -0.46 -1.16 -11.06
CA GLN A 142 -0.49 -0.74 -12.46
C GLN A 142 -1.92 -0.44 -12.93
N GLN A 143 -2.89 -1.28 -12.58
CA GLN A 143 -4.31 -1.03 -12.88
C GLN A 143 -4.82 0.23 -12.20
N LEU A 144 -4.46 0.48 -10.93
CA LEU A 144 -4.81 1.74 -10.26
C LEU A 144 -4.13 2.96 -10.89
N TYR A 145 -2.92 2.81 -11.43
CA TYR A 145 -2.23 3.90 -12.12
C TYR A 145 -2.89 4.23 -13.45
N LEU A 146 -3.39 3.20 -14.16
CA LEU A 146 -4.21 3.38 -15.36
C LEU A 146 -5.55 4.07 -15.05
N LEU A 147 -6.19 3.70 -13.94
CA LEU A 147 -7.44 4.33 -13.50
C LEU A 147 -7.24 5.69 -12.81
N PHE A 148 -5.98 6.09 -12.54
CA PHE A 148 -5.67 7.24 -11.69
C PHE A 148 -6.35 8.54 -12.12
N PRO A 149 -6.37 8.95 -13.41
CA PRO A 149 -7.04 10.20 -13.80
C PRO A 149 -8.53 10.22 -13.43
N ILE A 150 -9.22 9.09 -13.62
CA ILE A 150 -10.64 8.94 -13.26
C ILE A 150 -10.80 9.09 -11.74
N LEU A 151 -9.99 8.39 -10.96
CA LEU A 151 -10.02 8.47 -9.50
C LEU A 151 -9.68 9.88 -8.99
N TYR A 152 -8.73 10.56 -9.64
CA TYR A 152 -8.37 11.94 -9.32
C TYR A 152 -9.56 12.90 -9.52
N TYR A 153 -10.24 12.84 -10.67
CA TYR A 153 -11.40 13.68 -10.93
C TYR A 153 -12.60 13.31 -10.04
N LEU A 154 -12.78 12.03 -9.73
CA LEU A 154 -13.80 11.56 -8.80
C LEU A 154 -13.58 12.15 -7.39
N VAL A 155 -12.35 12.09 -6.87
CA VAL A 155 -12.00 12.69 -5.57
C VAL A 155 -12.13 14.21 -5.61
N LYS A 156 -11.77 14.86 -6.72
CA LYS A 156 -11.94 16.31 -6.88
C LYS A 156 -13.41 16.73 -6.84
N TRP A 157 -14.30 15.93 -7.42
CA TRP A 157 -15.74 16.16 -7.44
C TRP A 157 -16.40 15.89 -6.09
N LEU A 158 -16.15 14.70 -5.51
CA LEU A 158 -16.76 14.26 -4.25
C LEU A 158 -16.10 14.88 -3.00
N ARG A 159 -14.88 15.39 -3.11
CA ARG A 159 -14.07 15.88 -1.98
C ARG A 159 -13.94 14.79 -0.91
N SER A 160 -14.19 15.11 0.37
CA SER A 160 -14.11 14.15 1.49
C SER A 160 -15.12 13.00 1.36
N TRP A 161 -16.23 13.21 0.65
CA TRP A 161 -17.21 12.13 0.41
C TRP A 161 -16.60 10.95 -0.32
N SER A 162 -15.56 11.15 -1.14
CA SER A 162 -14.85 10.05 -1.79
C SER A 162 -14.29 9.04 -0.77
N CYS A 163 -13.74 9.50 0.35
CA CYS A 163 -13.17 8.66 1.40
C CYS A 163 -14.24 7.89 2.20
N PHE A 164 -15.46 8.41 2.30
CA PHE A 164 -16.58 7.74 2.98
C PHE A 164 -17.28 6.74 2.05
N LEU A 165 -17.64 7.18 0.85
CA LEU A 165 -18.38 6.37 -0.13
C LEU A 165 -17.56 5.17 -0.63
N ILE A 166 -16.23 5.32 -0.77
CA ILE A 166 -15.38 4.19 -1.20
C ILE A 166 -15.36 3.06 -0.18
N VAL A 167 -15.37 3.38 1.12
CA VAL A 167 -15.42 2.36 2.18
C VAL A 167 -16.75 1.61 2.12
N ILE A 168 -17.87 2.33 1.98
CA ILE A 168 -19.19 1.72 1.84
C ILE A 168 -19.25 0.81 0.60
N LEU A 169 -18.80 1.30 -0.55
CA LEU A 169 -18.77 0.53 -1.79
C LEU A 169 -17.95 -0.76 -1.64
N VAL A 170 -16.74 -0.67 -1.07
CA VAL A 170 -15.86 -1.81 -0.83
C VAL A 170 -16.48 -2.81 0.14
N CYS A 171 -17.12 -2.34 1.22
CA CYS A 171 -17.86 -3.20 2.14
C CYS A 171 -19.00 -3.92 1.42
N THR A 172 -19.79 -3.22 0.63
CA THR A 172 -20.91 -3.81 -0.13
C THR A 172 -20.41 -4.87 -1.11
N ILE A 173 -19.35 -4.61 -1.88
CA ILE A 173 -18.81 -5.60 -2.81
C ILE A 173 -18.27 -6.81 -2.04
N THR A 174 -17.52 -6.58 -0.96
CA THR A 174 -16.96 -7.65 -0.10
C THR A 174 -18.08 -8.52 0.51
N TRP A 175 -19.22 -7.92 0.84
CA TRP A 175 -20.37 -8.65 1.40
C TRP A 175 -21.11 -9.50 0.38
N ASN A 176 -21.24 -9.01 -0.85
CA ASN A 176 -22.09 -9.63 -1.86
C ASN A 176 -21.35 -10.58 -2.82
N TYR A 177 -20.02 -10.49 -2.90
CA TYR A 177 -19.23 -11.25 -3.85
C TYR A 177 -18.05 -11.96 -3.18
N SER A 178 -17.92 -13.25 -3.48
CA SER A 178 -16.73 -14.04 -3.13
C SER A 178 -15.66 -13.82 -4.19
N LEU A 179 -14.67 -13.00 -3.87
CA LEU A 179 -13.55 -12.69 -4.76
C LEU A 179 -12.30 -13.47 -4.34
N HIS A 180 -11.46 -13.83 -5.31
CA HIS A 180 -10.14 -14.39 -5.03
C HIS A 180 -9.33 -13.46 -4.13
N TRP A 181 -8.51 -14.01 -3.22
CA TRP A 181 -7.80 -13.26 -2.18
C TRP A 181 -6.96 -12.10 -2.75
N SER A 182 -6.38 -12.26 -3.94
CA SER A 182 -5.55 -11.25 -4.60
C SER A 182 -6.36 -10.06 -5.14
N HIS A 183 -7.62 -10.28 -5.52
CA HIS A 183 -8.55 -9.20 -5.88
C HIS A 183 -9.13 -8.53 -4.65
N LEU A 184 -9.46 -9.31 -3.60
CA LEU A 184 -9.82 -8.76 -2.29
C LEU A 184 -8.71 -7.87 -1.75
N ALA A 185 -7.45 -8.29 -1.91
CA ALA A 185 -6.29 -7.53 -1.44
C ALA A 185 -6.16 -6.15 -2.10
N MET A 186 -6.51 -6.02 -3.39
CA MET A 186 -6.58 -4.74 -4.09
C MET A 186 -7.84 -3.95 -3.69
N LEU A 187 -9.01 -4.58 -3.80
CA LEU A 187 -10.31 -3.93 -3.58
C LEU A 187 -10.40 -3.33 -2.18
N GLN A 188 -10.05 -4.10 -1.16
CA GLN A 188 -10.13 -3.67 0.23
C GLN A 188 -9.14 -2.57 0.60
N ARG A 189 -8.09 -2.37 -0.23
CA ARG A 189 -7.08 -1.32 -0.07
C ARG A 189 -7.30 -0.08 -0.92
N LEU A 190 -8.28 -0.12 -1.83
CA LEU A 190 -8.70 1.03 -2.62
C LEU A 190 -9.05 2.26 -1.76
N PRO A 191 -9.69 2.13 -0.57
CA PRO A 191 -9.95 3.28 0.30
C PRO A 191 -8.67 4.01 0.73
N MET A 192 -7.57 3.30 1.00
CA MET A 192 -6.29 3.94 1.33
C MET A 192 -5.68 4.67 0.14
N PHE A 193 -5.81 4.12 -1.07
CA PHE A 193 -5.36 4.81 -2.28
C PHE A 193 -6.13 6.13 -2.48
N ILE A 194 -7.47 6.09 -2.36
CA ILE A 194 -8.35 7.27 -2.44
C ILE A 194 -8.03 8.29 -1.34
N CYS A 195 -7.82 7.82 -0.10
CA CYS A 195 -7.41 8.66 1.02
C CYS A 195 -6.10 9.40 0.70
N GLY A 196 -5.13 8.73 0.08
CA GLY A 196 -3.88 9.32 -0.36
C GLY A 196 -4.08 10.46 -1.37
N ILE A 197 -4.96 10.25 -2.36
CA ILE A 197 -5.33 11.28 -3.33
C ILE A 197 -5.96 12.48 -2.61
N TYR A 198 -6.91 12.23 -1.70
CA TYR A 198 -7.62 13.27 -0.94
C TYR A 198 -6.64 14.11 -0.10
N LEU A 199 -5.77 13.47 0.68
CA LEU A 199 -4.79 14.17 1.53
C LEU A 199 -3.86 15.08 0.72
N ALA A 200 -3.45 14.64 -0.48
CA ALA A 200 -2.59 15.45 -1.35
C ALA A 200 -3.33 16.66 -1.93
N MET A 201 -4.59 16.50 -2.35
CA MET A 201 -5.39 17.60 -2.92
C MET A 201 -5.88 18.61 -1.87
N TYR A 202 -6.27 18.14 -0.69
CA TYR A 202 -6.92 18.95 0.34
C TYR A 202 -6.03 19.12 1.58
N ARG A 203 -4.72 19.34 1.36
CA ARG A 203 -3.71 19.42 2.42
C ARG A 203 -4.10 20.37 3.56
N GLY A 204 -4.76 21.50 3.32
CA GLY A 204 -5.16 22.44 4.36
C GLY A 204 -6.38 22.03 5.22
N CYS A 205 -7.10 20.97 4.86
CA CYS A 205 -8.38 20.59 5.45
C CYS A 205 -8.23 19.69 6.70
N ILE A 206 -7.53 20.19 7.73
CA ILE A 206 -7.18 19.43 8.94
C ILE A 206 -8.40 18.80 9.61
N ARG A 207 -9.50 19.56 9.75
CA ARG A 207 -10.72 19.07 10.39
C ARG A 207 -11.33 17.88 9.63
N GLN A 208 -11.33 17.94 8.29
CA GLN A 208 -11.81 16.86 7.44
C GLN A 208 -10.89 15.64 7.49
N HIS A 209 -9.56 15.83 7.60
CA HIS A 209 -8.63 14.71 7.84
C HIS A 209 -8.98 13.97 9.13
N LEU A 210 -9.27 14.70 10.22
CA LEU A 210 -9.69 14.09 11.48
C LEU A 210 -11.03 13.36 11.38
N TYR A 211 -12.01 13.92 10.66
CA TYR A 211 -13.29 13.23 10.42
C TYR A 211 -13.10 11.93 9.65
N ILE A 212 -12.20 11.91 8.66
CA ILE A 212 -11.85 10.68 7.93
C ILE A 212 -11.20 9.67 8.88
N VAL A 213 -10.21 10.08 9.68
CA VAL A 213 -9.56 9.18 10.66
C VAL A 213 -10.58 8.58 11.63
N PHE A 214 -11.47 9.41 12.19
CA PHE A 214 -12.50 8.95 13.11
C PHE A 214 -13.50 8.00 12.46
N PHE A 215 -13.95 8.32 11.24
CA PHE A 215 -14.83 7.43 10.47
C PHE A 215 -14.17 6.07 10.19
N TYR A 216 -12.91 6.07 9.75
CA TYR A 216 -12.14 4.85 9.47
C TYR A 216 -11.98 4.02 10.76
N LEU A 217 -11.71 4.66 11.90
CA LEU A 217 -11.62 3.99 13.20
C LEU A 217 -12.97 3.41 13.66
N LEU A 218 -14.08 4.14 13.48
CA LEU A 218 -15.41 3.65 13.82
C LEU A 218 -15.79 2.43 12.96
N PHE A 219 -15.53 2.51 11.64
CA PHE A 219 -15.73 1.38 10.73
C PHE A 219 -14.82 0.20 11.10
N PHE A 220 -13.56 0.45 11.47
CA PHE A 220 -12.66 -0.60 11.95
C PHE A 220 -13.27 -1.36 13.13
N ILE A 221 -13.76 -0.64 14.14
CA ILE A 221 -14.41 -1.24 15.32
C ILE A 221 -15.63 -2.07 14.89
N GLY A 222 -16.49 -1.55 14.01
CA GLY A 222 -17.64 -2.29 13.48
C GLY A 222 -17.22 -3.58 12.75
N MET A 223 -16.21 -3.49 11.89
CA MET A 223 -15.73 -4.63 11.11
C MET A 223 -15.04 -5.71 11.95
N LEU A 224 -14.54 -5.39 13.16
CA LEU A 224 -14.02 -6.41 14.09
C LEU A 224 -15.09 -7.42 14.50
N PHE A 225 -16.35 -6.99 14.63
CA PHE A 225 -17.47 -7.89 14.95
C PHE A 225 -17.88 -8.75 13.74
N CYS A 226 -17.68 -8.24 12.52
CA CYS A 226 -18.03 -8.96 11.28
C CYS A 226 -16.92 -9.89 10.78
N ARG A 227 -15.71 -9.84 11.35
CA ARG A 227 -14.53 -10.57 10.83
C ARG A 227 -14.67 -12.09 10.80
N HIS A 228 -15.54 -12.64 11.64
CA HIS A 228 -15.80 -14.08 11.72
C HIS A 228 -16.76 -14.56 10.64
N ILE A 229 -17.46 -13.62 9.97
CA ILE A 229 -18.49 -13.91 8.97
C ILE A 229 -17.91 -13.75 7.56
N ILE A 230 -17.01 -12.78 7.35
CA ILE A 230 -16.52 -12.38 6.02
C ILE A 230 -15.02 -12.11 6.07
N SER A 231 -14.32 -12.43 4.96
CA SER A 231 -12.89 -12.14 4.79
C SER A 231 -12.64 -10.64 4.65
N VAL A 232 -12.33 -9.98 5.76
CA VAL A 232 -12.17 -8.52 5.86
C VAL A 232 -10.79 -8.11 6.39
N ASN A 233 -9.83 -9.05 6.42
CA ASN A 233 -8.52 -8.81 7.04
C ASN A 233 -7.77 -7.63 6.41
N PHE A 234 -7.82 -7.50 5.09
CA PHE A 234 -7.18 -6.37 4.40
C PHE A 234 -7.93 -5.06 4.62
N LEU A 235 -9.26 -5.12 4.69
CA LEU A 235 -10.07 -3.96 5.01
C LEU A 235 -9.80 -3.47 6.45
N LEU A 236 -9.61 -4.38 7.40
CA LEU A 236 -9.25 -4.02 8.78
C LEU A 236 -7.92 -3.25 8.83
N THR A 237 -6.88 -3.68 8.11
CA THR A 237 -5.62 -2.90 8.05
C THR A 237 -5.81 -1.58 7.35
N THR A 238 -6.56 -1.53 6.26
CA THR A 238 -6.92 -0.29 5.57
C THR A 238 -7.60 0.69 6.51
N LEU A 239 -8.57 0.24 7.30
CA LEU A 239 -9.34 1.09 8.19
C LEU A 239 -8.52 1.59 9.39
N ILE A 240 -7.58 0.80 9.94
CA ILE A 240 -6.73 1.27 11.06
C ILE A 240 -5.55 2.15 10.60
N THR A 241 -5.15 2.09 9.33
CA THR A 241 -3.94 2.77 8.82
C THR A 241 -3.94 4.30 9.02
N PRO A 242 -5.02 5.06 8.76
CA PRO A 242 -5.01 6.51 9.00
C PRO A 242 -4.82 6.88 10.47
N PHE A 243 -5.40 6.10 11.38
CA PHE A 243 -5.20 6.27 12.81
C PHE A 243 -3.75 5.97 13.20
N PHE A 244 -3.17 4.88 12.67
CA PHE A 244 -1.76 4.55 12.87
C PHE A 244 -0.82 5.67 12.42
N ILE A 245 -1.04 6.25 11.23
CA ILE A 245 -0.21 7.37 10.74
C ILE A 245 -0.43 8.63 11.57
N CYS A 246 -1.66 8.87 12.05
CA CYS A 246 -1.94 9.95 12.98
C CYS A 246 -1.12 9.78 14.29
N LEU A 247 -1.07 8.57 14.86
CA LEU A 247 -0.26 8.27 16.04
C LEU A 247 1.24 8.48 15.80
N LEU A 248 1.74 8.05 14.63
CA LEU A 248 3.14 8.32 14.24
C LEU A 248 3.41 9.83 14.15
N SER A 249 2.46 10.62 13.65
CA SER A 249 2.62 12.07 13.57
C SER A 249 2.67 12.75 14.95
N LEU A 250 1.96 12.21 15.95
CA LEU A 250 1.97 12.71 17.34
C LEU A 250 3.25 12.34 18.10
N THR A 251 3.93 11.28 17.67
CA THR A 251 5.18 10.80 18.29
C THR A 251 6.43 11.27 17.56
N ASN A 252 6.28 12.14 16.54
CA ASN A 252 7.39 12.57 15.68
C ASN A 252 8.50 13.30 16.45
N ASP A 253 8.14 14.17 17.40
CA ASP A 253 9.14 14.91 18.20
C ASP A 253 10.02 13.95 19.02
N ILE A 254 9.47 12.80 19.43
CA ILE A 254 10.19 11.75 20.15
C ILE A 254 11.09 10.98 19.18
N SER A 255 10.60 10.64 17.98
CA SER A 255 11.38 9.90 16.99
C SER A 255 12.55 10.72 16.42
N GLU A 256 12.37 12.03 16.26
CA GLU A 256 13.44 12.96 15.85
C GLU A 256 14.52 13.08 16.94
N LYS A 257 14.12 13.23 18.21
CA LYS A 257 15.06 13.26 19.35
C LYS A 257 15.88 11.98 19.46
N LEU A 258 15.27 10.83 19.18
CA LEU A 258 15.96 9.53 19.20
C LEU A 258 16.71 9.21 17.90
N LYS A 259 16.79 10.12 16.93
CA LYS A 259 17.41 9.93 15.60
C LYS A 259 16.90 8.73 14.82
N ILE A 260 15.72 8.20 15.15
CA ILE A 260 15.12 7.02 14.52
C ILE A 260 14.86 7.27 13.03
N ASN A 261 14.40 8.48 12.70
CA ASN A 261 14.11 8.87 11.32
C ASN A 261 15.36 8.80 10.42
N SER A 262 16.53 9.18 10.94
CA SER A 262 17.80 9.14 10.21
C SER A 262 18.30 7.71 9.93
N CYS A 263 17.98 6.78 10.82
CA CYS A 263 18.26 5.36 10.62
C CYS A 263 17.39 4.78 9.50
N PHE A 264 16.09 5.08 9.50
CA PHE A 264 15.17 4.62 8.46
C PHE A 264 15.46 5.22 7.08
N THR A 265 15.80 6.50 6.99
CA THR A 265 16.22 7.10 5.70
C THR A 265 17.52 6.49 5.20
N GLY A 266 18.53 6.33 6.07
CA GLY A 266 19.78 5.66 5.71
C GLY A 266 19.59 4.23 5.23
N LEU A 267 18.65 3.48 5.83
CA LEU A 267 18.27 2.14 5.37
C LEU A 267 17.58 2.18 4.00
N TYR A 268 16.62 3.09 3.81
CA TYR A 268 15.87 3.25 2.56
C TYR A 268 16.76 3.62 1.37
N ASP A 269 17.70 4.55 1.58
CA ASP A 269 18.64 4.99 0.56
C ASP A 269 19.60 3.85 0.18
N LYS A 270 20.08 3.07 1.17
CA LYS A 270 20.89 1.87 0.94
C LYS A 270 20.15 0.73 0.23
N MET A 271 18.83 0.64 0.42
CA MET A 271 17.98 -0.28 -0.35
C MET A 271 17.70 0.21 -1.79
N GLY A 272 18.33 1.29 -2.24
CA GLY A 272 18.25 1.78 -3.61
C GLY A 272 16.97 2.56 -3.93
N GLY A 273 16.27 3.09 -2.91
CA GLY A 273 15.16 4.04 -3.04
C GLY A 273 14.07 3.68 -4.07
N GLY A 274 12.94 3.15 -3.62
CA GLY A 274 11.78 2.82 -4.48
C GLY A 274 12.00 1.66 -5.47
N ILE A 275 13.24 1.36 -5.85
CA ILE A 275 13.66 0.22 -6.69
C ILE A 275 13.80 -1.05 -5.83
N GLY A 276 14.28 -0.92 -4.58
CA GLY A 276 14.42 -2.04 -3.64
C GLY A 276 13.10 -2.69 -3.20
N GLN A 277 11.96 -2.02 -3.41
CA GLN A 277 10.64 -2.49 -3.00
C GLN A 277 10.19 -3.75 -3.75
N GLN A 278 10.61 -3.91 -5.01
CA GLN A 278 10.31 -5.09 -5.83
C GLN A 278 11.41 -6.14 -5.72
N TYR A 279 12.67 -5.72 -5.58
CA TYR A 279 13.82 -6.63 -5.53
C TYR A 279 13.87 -7.48 -4.24
N PHE A 280 13.50 -6.91 -3.08
CA PHE A 280 13.59 -7.60 -1.79
C PHE A 280 12.54 -8.71 -1.61
N THR A 281 11.28 -8.45 -1.95
CA THR A 281 10.20 -9.45 -1.84
C THR A 281 10.45 -10.65 -2.74
N TYR A 282 11.05 -10.43 -3.91
CA TYR A 282 11.28 -11.48 -4.88
C TYR A 282 12.57 -12.29 -4.69
N ILE A 283 13.67 -11.65 -4.29
CA ILE A 283 14.87 -12.40 -3.90
C ILE A 283 14.57 -13.26 -2.68
N LEU A 284 13.77 -12.77 -1.72
CA LEU A 284 13.33 -13.59 -0.59
C LEU A 284 12.37 -14.72 -1.01
N TRP A 285 11.50 -14.48 -2.00
CA TRP A 285 10.62 -15.51 -2.58
C TRP A 285 11.42 -16.67 -3.21
N ASN A 286 12.49 -16.38 -3.96
CA ASN A 286 13.23 -17.40 -4.71
C ASN A 286 14.46 -17.99 -4.01
N LYS A 287 15.07 -17.31 -3.03
CA LYS A 287 16.23 -17.88 -2.31
C LYS A 287 15.86 -18.94 -1.28
N LEU A 288 14.61 -19.02 -0.83
CA LEU A 288 14.18 -19.94 0.23
C LEU A 288 13.23 -21.05 -0.24
N SER A 289 12.64 -20.95 -1.43
CA SER A 289 12.05 -22.11 -2.13
C SER A 289 13.10 -23.19 -2.46
N LEU A 290 14.40 -22.83 -2.44
CA LEU A 290 15.54 -23.73 -2.51
C LEU A 290 15.88 -24.46 -1.20
N VAL A 291 15.22 -24.12 -0.08
CA VAL A 291 15.49 -24.74 1.25
C VAL A 291 14.33 -25.62 1.71
N VAL A 292 13.20 -25.60 1.00
CA VAL A 292 11.96 -26.35 1.36
C VAL A 292 11.53 -27.33 0.26
N LEU A 293 12.40 -27.58 -0.73
CA LEU A 293 12.37 -28.75 -1.61
C LEU A 293 13.68 -29.52 -1.42
#